data_AF-A0A534AD10-F1
#
_entry.id   AF-A0A534AD10-F1
#
_cell.length_a   1.000
_cell.length_b   1.000
_cell.length_c   1.000
_cell.angle_alpha   90.00
_cell.angle_beta   90.00
_cell.angle_gamma   90.00
#
_symmetry.space_group_name_H-M   'P 1'
#
loop_
_entity.id
_entity.type
_entity.pdbx_description
1 polymer ?
#
loop_
_entity_poly.entity_id
_entity_poly.type
_entity_poly.pdbx_seq_one_letter_code
_entity_poly.pdbx_strand_id
1 'polypeptide(L)'
;MLIHGKCHCGNIVFTLTWEPDPREIAARACGCSFCTKHGGVWTSHPGGALRVRVEDRSRVSRYAFGTRTADFHVCTRCGVVPVVTSRIDDKLYAVVSVNAFEGVDASLLRR
;
A
#
# COMPACT_ATOMS: atom_id res chain seq x y z
N MET A 1 7.91 -9.58 -11.70
CA MET A 1 6.92 -8.59 -12.17
C MET A 1 7.16 -7.28 -11.45
N LEU A 2 7.10 -6.18 -12.19
CA LEU A 2 7.13 -4.84 -11.61
C LEU A 2 5.70 -4.34 -11.47
N ILE A 3 5.22 -4.18 -10.24
CA ILE A 3 3.86 -3.70 -9.97
C ILE A 3 3.91 -2.20 -9.74
N HIS A 4 3.16 -1.46 -10.54
CA HIS A 4 2.99 -0.01 -10.40
C HIS A 4 1.71 0.30 -9.65
N GLY A 5 1.75 1.33 -8.81
CA GLY A 5 0.54 1.86 -8.22
C GLY A 5 0.67 3.31 -7.80
N LYS A 6 -0.47 3.96 -7.63
CA LYS A 6 -0.54 5.37 -7.23
C LYS A 6 -1.82 5.70 -6.50
N CYS A 7 -1.79 6.76 -5.70
CA CYS A 7 -3.03 7.43 -5.33
C CYS A 7 -3.69 8.02 -6.60
N HIS A 8 -5.00 8.24 -6.56
CA HIS A 8 -5.78 8.73 -7.71
C HIS A 8 -5.13 9.95 -8.40
N CYS A 9 -4.63 10.89 -7.61
CA CYS A 9 -4.13 12.16 -8.12
C CYS A 9 -2.62 12.15 -8.48
N GLY A 10 -1.94 11.02 -8.31
CA GLY A 10 -0.51 10.85 -8.62
C GLY A 10 0.48 11.41 -7.60
N ASN A 11 0.03 12.01 -6.50
CA ASN A 11 0.95 12.57 -5.49
C ASN A 11 1.83 11.52 -4.81
N ILE A 12 1.28 10.35 -4.49
CA ILE A 12 1.99 9.21 -3.94
C ILE A 12 1.98 8.12 -5.00
N VAL A 13 3.17 7.72 -5.46
CA VAL A 13 3.40 6.67 -6.45
C VAL A 13 4.30 5.63 -5.82
N PHE A 14 4.06 4.36 -6.12
CA PHE A 14 4.97 3.30 -5.72
C PHE A 14 5.27 2.34 -6.87
N THR A 15 6.37 1.64 -6.69
CA THR A 15 6.77 0.51 -7.50
C THR A 15 7.19 -0.63 -6.59
N LEU A 16 6.56 -1.79 -6.75
CA LEU A 16 6.84 -3.01 -6.01
C LEU A 16 7.47 -4.03 -6.96
N THR A 17 8.74 -4.34 -6.73
CA THR A 17 9.40 -5.48 -7.37
C THR A 17 8.89 -6.77 -6.74
N TRP A 18 8.30 -7.64 -7.55
CA TRP A 18 7.75 -8.92 -7.15
C TRP A 18 8.46 -10.04 -7.90
N GLU A 19 9.34 -10.78 -7.25
CA GLU A 19 10.13 -11.85 -7.88
C GLU A 19 10.00 -13.17 -7.10
N PRO A 20 9.76 -14.30 -7.78
CA PRO A 20 9.43 -14.44 -9.22
C PRO A 20 8.05 -13.86 -9.57
N ASP A 21 7.70 -13.79 -10.84
CA ASP A 21 6.36 -13.35 -11.28
C ASP A 21 5.26 -14.12 -10.52
N PRO A 22 4.29 -13.41 -9.91
CA PRO A 22 3.27 -14.07 -9.10
C PRO A 22 2.31 -14.85 -9.98
N ARG A 23 2.03 -16.09 -9.58
CA ARG A 23 0.82 -16.81 -10.04
C ARG A 23 -0.44 -16.24 -9.39
N GLU A 24 -0.31 -15.78 -8.15
CA GLU A 24 -1.32 -15.08 -7.38
C GLU A 24 -0.68 -14.02 -6.49
N ILE A 25 -1.42 -12.97 -6.20
CA ILE A 25 -1.06 -11.91 -5.26
C ILE A 25 -1.96 -12.09 -4.04
N ALA A 26 -1.36 -12.53 -2.93
CA ALA A 26 -2.05 -12.63 -1.66
C ALA A 26 -2.46 -11.24 -1.18
N ALA A 27 -3.76 -10.97 -1.12
CA ALA A 27 -4.33 -9.71 -0.69
C ALA A 27 -5.23 -9.97 0.52
N ARG A 28 -5.21 -9.07 1.51
CA ARG A 28 -6.01 -9.22 2.72
C ARG A 28 -6.87 -8.00 2.96
N ALA A 29 -8.19 -8.19 3.00
CA ALA A 29 -9.11 -7.20 3.53
C ALA A 29 -8.98 -7.14 5.06
N CYS A 30 -8.53 -6.01 5.59
CA CYS A 30 -8.43 -5.83 7.04
C CYS A 30 -9.78 -5.39 7.63
N GLY A 31 -10.22 -6.04 8.71
CA GLY A 31 -11.51 -5.77 9.36
C GLY A 31 -11.53 -4.60 10.35
N CYS A 32 -10.42 -3.84 10.51
CA CYS A 32 -10.42 -2.71 11.44
C CYS A 32 -11.27 -1.55 10.90
N SER A 33 -11.77 -0.69 11.80
CA SER A 33 -12.68 0.41 11.46
C SER A 33 -12.14 1.38 10.41
N PHE A 34 -10.82 1.59 10.36
CA PHE A 34 -10.18 2.39 9.31
C PHE A 34 -10.25 1.67 7.96
N CYS A 35 -9.83 0.41 7.90
CA CYS A 35 -9.77 -0.33 6.63
C CYS A 35 -11.17 -0.61 6.07
N THR A 36 -12.17 -0.88 6.91
CA THR A 36 -13.55 -1.07 6.43
C THR A 36 -14.13 0.21 5.83
N LYS A 37 -13.83 1.38 6.42
CA LYS A 37 -14.27 2.69 5.88
C LYS A 37 -13.51 3.15 4.63
N HIS A 38 -12.23 2.75 4.50
CA HIS A 38 -11.37 3.15 3.38
C HIS A 38 -11.24 2.07 2.27
N GLY A 39 -11.91 0.92 2.41
CA GLY A 39 -11.76 -0.21 1.49
C GLY A 39 -10.34 -0.79 1.48
N GLY A 40 -9.67 -0.83 2.64
CA GLY A 40 -8.28 -1.26 2.78
C GLY A 40 -8.09 -2.74 2.49
N VAL A 41 -7.50 -3.04 1.32
CA VAL A 41 -7.09 -4.39 0.89
C VAL A 41 -5.60 -4.36 0.59
N TRP A 42 -4.83 -5.10 1.37
CA TRP A 42 -3.38 -4.92 1.46
C TRP A 42 -2.61 -6.14 0.98
N THR A 43 -1.46 -5.92 0.35
CA THR A 43 -0.51 -6.99 0.00
C THR A 43 0.93 -6.57 0.32
N SER A 44 1.80 -7.57 0.43
CA SER A 44 3.24 -7.44 0.59
C SER A 44 3.93 -8.70 0.08
N HIS A 45 5.19 -8.58 -0.33
CA HIS A 45 6.04 -9.70 -0.70
C HIS A 45 7.31 -9.71 0.18
N PRO A 46 7.61 -10.78 0.94
CA PRO A 46 8.78 -10.83 1.81
C PRO A 46 10.12 -10.66 1.07
N GLY A 47 10.21 -11.13 -0.18
CA GLY A 47 11.36 -10.95 -1.05
C GLY A 47 11.27 -9.72 -1.96
N GLY A 48 10.23 -8.90 -1.79
CA GLY A 48 9.96 -7.76 -2.65
C GLY A 48 10.74 -6.51 -2.24
N ALA A 49 10.93 -5.61 -3.20
CA ALA A 49 11.48 -4.29 -2.96
C ALA A 49 10.42 -3.23 -3.28
N LEU A 50 10.14 -2.35 -2.33
CA LEU A 50 9.20 -1.25 -2.51
C LEU A 50 9.95 0.08 -2.64
N ARG A 51 9.67 0.82 -3.71
CA ARG A 51 10.06 2.23 -3.85
C ARG A 51 8.83 3.09 -3.83
N VAL A 52 8.86 4.16 -3.04
CA VAL A 52 7.76 5.13 -2.94
C VAL A 52 8.30 6.51 -3.30
N ARG A 53 7.57 7.21 -4.16
CA ARG A 53 7.86 8.56 -4.60
C ARG A 53 6.68 9.45 -4.24
N VAL A 54 6.98 10.60 -3.65
CA VAL A 54 5.99 11.59 -3.24
C VAL A 54 6.31 12.90 -3.95
N GLU A 55 5.38 13.40 -4.75
CA GLU A 55 5.54 14.67 -5.48
C GLU A 55 5.53 15.86 -4.52
N ASP A 56 4.53 15.91 -3.65
CA ASP A 56 4.38 16.96 -2.64
C ASP A 56 4.20 16.32 -1.25
N ARG A 57 5.21 16.48 -0.41
CA ARG A 57 5.24 15.94 0.96
C ARG A 57 4.23 16.60 1.88
N SER A 58 3.86 17.86 1.63
CA SER A 58 2.81 18.55 2.41
C SER A 58 1.44 17.93 2.18
N ARG A 59 1.27 17.18 1.08
CA ARG A 59 0.04 16.47 0.72
C ARG A 59 0.00 15.02 1.19
N VAL A 60 0.86 14.66 2.14
CA VAL A 60 0.87 13.34 2.79
C VAL A 60 0.57 13.51 4.27
N SER A 61 -0.55 12.96 4.70
CA SER A 61 -0.88 12.83 6.12
C SER A 61 -0.44 11.45 6.59
N ARG A 62 0.41 11.41 7.62
CA ARG A 62 0.73 10.18 8.34
C ARG A 62 -0.30 9.98 9.44
N TYR A 63 -1.11 8.93 9.33
CA TYR A 63 -2.14 8.61 10.30
C TYR A 63 -1.82 7.30 11.02
N ALA A 64 -1.88 7.31 12.35
CA ALA A 64 -1.68 6.14 13.20
C ALA A 64 -2.67 6.16 14.36
N PHE A 65 -3.23 4.99 14.70
CA PHE A 65 -4.24 4.83 15.75
C PHE A 65 -4.12 3.45 16.39
N GLY A 66 -4.90 3.19 17.45
CA GLY A 66 -4.84 1.92 18.18
C GLY A 66 -3.45 1.71 18.79
N THR A 67 -2.79 0.59 18.48
CA THR A 67 -1.43 0.28 18.94
C THR A 67 -0.35 1.17 18.33
N ARG A 68 -0.70 1.99 17.32
CA ARG A 68 0.23 2.87 16.58
C ARG A 68 1.38 2.12 15.89
N THR A 69 1.18 0.83 15.63
CA THR A 69 2.14 -0.03 14.91
C THR A 69 2.17 0.32 13.43
N ALA A 70 1.02 0.66 12.86
CA ALA A 70 0.88 0.98 11.44
C ALA A 70 0.74 2.48 11.21
N ASP A 71 1.52 2.98 10.26
CA ASP A 71 1.46 4.34 9.74
C ASP A 71 0.82 4.31 8.35
N PHE A 72 -0.41 4.83 8.26
CA PHE A 72 -1.15 4.98 7.01
C PHE A 72 -0.73 6.28 6.33
N HIS A 73 -0.14 6.19 5.12
CA HIS A 73 0.27 7.36 4.34
C HIS A 73 -0.87 7.81 3.44
N VAL A 74 -1.69 8.72 3.95
CA VAL A 74 -2.91 9.20 3.29
C VAL A 74 -2.57 10.39 2.38
N CYS A 75 -2.96 10.30 1.11
CA CYS A 75 -2.92 11.47 0.23
C CYS A 75 -4.00 12.47 0.63
N THR A 76 -3.64 13.65 1.14
CA THR A 76 -4.63 14.64 1.59
C THR A 76 -5.39 15.28 0.43
N ARG A 77 -4.87 15.18 -0.80
CA ARG A 77 -5.53 15.71 -2.01
C ARG A 77 -6.69 14.83 -2.47
N CYS A 78 -6.58 13.50 -2.38
CA CYS A 78 -7.58 12.59 -2.95
C CYS A 78 -8.05 11.47 -2.01
N GLY A 79 -7.60 11.45 -0.75
CA GLY A 79 -8.03 10.50 0.29
C GLY A 79 -7.49 9.07 0.18
N VAL A 80 -6.84 8.71 -0.95
CA VAL A 80 -6.31 7.35 -1.16
C VAL A 80 -5.12 7.08 -0.24
N VAL A 81 -5.04 5.85 0.25
CA VAL A 81 -3.98 5.33 1.11
C VAL A 81 -3.22 4.22 0.35
N PRO A 82 -2.25 4.56 -0.50
CA PRO A 82 -1.59 3.56 -1.35
C PRO A 82 -0.53 2.73 -0.61
N VAL A 83 0.03 3.26 0.49
CA VAL A 83 1.12 2.63 1.24
C VAL A 83 0.84 2.73 2.74
N VAL A 84 1.12 1.65 3.47
CA VAL A 84 1.14 1.63 4.93
C VAL A 84 2.49 1.07 5.38
N THR A 85 3.13 1.70 6.36
CA THR A 85 4.41 1.23 6.91
C THR A 85 4.28 0.80 8.36
N SER A 86 5.17 -0.07 8.82
CA SER A 86 5.27 -0.49 10.22
C SER A 86 6.73 -0.70 10.58
N ARG A 87 7.16 -0.25 11.76
CA ARG A 87 8.51 -0.55 12.30
C ARG A 87 8.38 -1.61 13.37
N ILE A 88 9.04 -2.75 13.17
CA ILE A 88 9.05 -3.90 14.08
C ILE A 88 10.51 -4.33 14.21
N ASP A 89 11.03 -4.42 15.43
CA ASP A 89 12.43 -4.79 15.72
C ASP A 89 13.44 -4.03 14.85
N ASP A 90 13.29 -2.70 14.82
CA ASP A 90 14.05 -1.73 14.00
C ASP A 90 13.99 -1.91 12.48
N LYS A 91 13.30 -2.94 11.99
CA LYS A 91 13.07 -3.18 10.57
C LYS A 91 11.80 -2.47 10.11
N LEU A 92 11.92 -1.77 8.98
CA LEU A 92 10.79 -1.13 8.32
C LEU A 92 10.12 -2.12 7.36
N TYR A 93 8.83 -2.34 7.58
CA TYR A 93 7.95 -3.12 6.74
C TYR A 93 6.95 -2.20 6.04
N ALA A 94 6.42 -2.66 4.90
CA ALA A 94 5.37 -1.96 4.20
C ALA A 94 4.39 -2.94 3.57
N VAL A 95 3.14 -2.51 3.49
CA VAL A 95 2.11 -3.10 2.63
C VAL A 95 1.61 -2.03 1.68
N VAL A 96 1.15 -2.46 0.50
CA VAL A 96 0.54 -1.57 -0.51
C VAL A 96 -0.92 -1.94 -0.72
N SER A 97 -1.73 -0.94 -1.07
CA SER A 97 -3.13 -1.16 -1.41
C SER A 97 -3.25 -1.75 -2.82
N VAL A 98 -3.91 -2.89 -2.97
CA VAL A 98 -4.16 -3.48 -4.30
C VAL A 98 -5.14 -2.62 -5.11
N ASN A 99 -5.96 -1.80 -4.45
CA ASN A 99 -6.87 -0.86 -5.11
C ASN A 99 -6.13 0.33 -5.74
N ALA A 100 -4.84 0.49 -5.45
CA ALA A 100 -3.98 1.51 -6.04
C ALA A 100 -3.13 0.97 -7.19
N PHE A 101 -3.26 -0.31 -7.56
CA PHE A 101 -2.51 -0.92 -8.66
C PHE A 101 -2.96 -0.37 -10.02
N GLU A 102 -2.00 -0.21 -10.92
CA GLU A 102 -2.24 0.22 -12.30
C GLU A 102 -1.95 -0.96 -13.24
N GLY A 103 -2.94 -1.35 -14.05
CA GLY A 103 -2.76 -2.36 -15.10
C GLY A 103 -2.52 -3.79 -14.60
N VAL A 104 -2.78 -4.09 -13.34
CA VAL A 104 -2.75 -5.47 -12.81
C VAL A 104 -4.09 -6.14 -13.04
N ASP A 105 -4.09 -7.34 -13.63
CA ASP A 105 -5.30 -8.14 -13.79
C ASP A 105 -5.88 -8.50 -12.42
N ALA A 106 -7.16 -8.18 -12.21
CA ALA A 106 -7.89 -8.48 -10.99
C ALA A 106 -7.96 -9.99 -10.71
N SER A 107 -7.85 -10.85 -11.73
CA SER A 107 -7.80 -12.31 -11.59
C SER A 107 -6.60 -12.80 -10.77
N LEU A 108 -5.51 -12.02 -10.72
CA LEU A 108 -4.33 -12.33 -9.92
C LEU A 108 -4.55 -12.05 -8.43
N LEU A 109 -5.55 -11.25 -8.04
CA LEU A 109 -5.77 -10.83 -6.66
C LEU A 109 -6.59 -11.86 -5.89
N ARG A 110 -5.92 -12.59 -4.99
CA ARG A 110 -6.60 -13.52 -4.07
C ARG A 110 -6.90 -12.80 -2.75
N ARG A 111 -8.17 -12.45 -2.55
CA ARG A 111 -8.68 -11.67 -1.41
C ARG A 111 -9.10 -12.53 -0.21
#